data_AF-A0A2G8RTF6-F1
#
_entry.id   AF-A0A2G8RTF6-F1
#
_cell.length_a   1.000
_cell.length_b   1.000
_cell.length_c   1.000
_cell.angle_alpha   90.00
_cell.angle_beta   90.00
_cell.angle_gamma   90.00
#
_symmetry.space_group_name_H-M   'P 1'
#
loop_
_entity.id
_entity.type
_entity.pdbx_description
1 polymer ?
#
loop_
_entity_poly.entity_id
_entity_poly.type
_entity_poly.pdbx_seq_one_letter_code
_entity_poly.pdbx_strand_id
1 'polypeptide(L)'
;MAGSHATTFLHLPVELRRMIKDSVDPSDLRTHVCLYLAHSSCSALYHDSLGQKRFWRRLCWNCGIGQLPDEDDEFLDDDDWRQIALECVHRCGFNCTLPHCGESLLEYNRMRMRENGRFVGLFTPLRVYEDYRADDGKARFDIHPALYHVDFCATKESPGFFPHPVEHDAHFRWHPNPPTKAEARGLINVDPKKRAYVGQHPLAARSFATATPVSNVALFKFVGSGTITDIDLDRAVTVFDVLSAIHKDLDTDLSVRDVRSHLGFGFSGHLQCVAQEKWGVEEAFDNLQSARDVLRLCPIKEMTVEELTDDGPAVFFELY
;
A
#
# COMPACT_ATOMS: atom_id res chain seq x y z
N MET A 1 -52.45 -20.85 18.48
CA MET A 1 -51.33 -20.89 17.52
C MET A 1 -50.07 -20.60 18.30
N ALA A 2 -49.24 -21.62 18.56
CA ALA A 2 -47.96 -21.42 19.24
C ALA A 2 -47.01 -20.73 18.25
N GLY A 3 -46.69 -19.46 18.51
CA GLY A 3 -45.69 -18.74 17.74
C GLY A 3 -44.34 -19.43 17.91
N SER A 4 -43.80 -19.98 16.83
CA SER A 4 -42.40 -20.40 16.79
C SER A 4 -41.55 -19.15 17.05
N HIS A 5 -41.05 -19.01 18.27
CA HIS A 5 -40.02 -18.01 18.55
C HIS A 5 -38.74 -18.52 17.90
N ALA A 6 -38.41 -17.95 16.74
CA ALA A 6 -37.13 -18.22 16.09
C ALA A 6 -36.01 -17.75 17.03
N THR A 7 -35.27 -18.70 17.62
CA THR A 7 -34.07 -18.40 18.38
C THR A 7 -33.04 -17.77 17.43
N THR A 8 -32.72 -16.50 17.65
CA THR A 8 -31.67 -15.81 16.88
C THR A 8 -30.36 -15.81 17.66
N PHE A 9 -29.24 -15.50 17.00
CA PHE A 9 -27.92 -15.36 17.62
C PHE A 9 -27.93 -14.49 18.89
N LEU A 10 -28.73 -13.42 18.92
CA LEU A 10 -28.81 -12.48 20.05
C LEU A 10 -29.49 -13.08 21.29
N HIS A 11 -30.27 -14.15 21.15
CA HIS A 11 -30.93 -14.86 22.24
C HIS A 11 -30.03 -15.92 22.90
N LEU A 12 -28.84 -16.17 22.33
CA LEU A 12 -27.88 -17.10 22.90
C LEU A 12 -27.22 -16.52 24.17
N PRO A 13 -26.92 -17.34 25.19
CA PRO A 13 -26.04 -16.98 26.28
C PRO A 13 -24.73 -16.35 25.81
N VAL A 14 -24.15 -15.44 26.60
CA VAL A 14 -22.93 -14.70 26.23
C VAL A 14 -21.74 -15.64 25.97
N GLU A 15 -21.69 -16.77 26.68
CA GLU A 15 -20.69 -17.83 26.54
C GLU A 15 -20.76 -18.47 25.15
N LEU A 16 -21.97 -18.78 24.67
CA LEU A 16 -22.15 -19.34 23.32
C LEU A 16 -21.82 -18.32 22.24
N ARG A 17 -22.21 -17.05 22.43
CA ARG A 17 -21.84 -15.98 21.48
C ARG A 17 -20.32 -15.76 21.44
N ARG A 18 -19.65 -15.89 22.58
CA ARG A 18 -18.19 -15.84 22.67
C ARG A 18 -17.55 -17.03 21.97
N MET A 19 -18.05 -18.26 22.17
CA MET A 19 -17.57 -19.44 21.43
C MET A 19 -17.72 -19.28 19.91
N ILE A 20 -18.83 -18.69 19.45
CA ILE A 20 -19.04 -18.39 18.02
C ILE A 20 -18.03 -17.35 17.54
N LYS A 21 -17.85 -16.25 18.27
CA LYS A 21 -16.83 -15.23 17.97
C LYS A 21 -15.43 -15.84 17.91
N ASP A 22 -15.08 -16.68 18.87
CA ASP A 22 -13.76 -17.33 18.97
C ASP A 22 -13.58 -18.45 17.90
N SER A 23 -14.65 -18.86 17.21
CA SER A 23 -14.58 -19.77 16.06
C SER A 23 -14.30 -19.07 14.72
N VAL A 24 -14.41 -17.74 14.68
CA VAL A 24 -14.00 -16.93 13.51
C VAL A 24 -12.47 -16.90 13.45
N ASP A 25 -11.90 -17.05 12.25
CA ASP A 25 -10.44 -16.98 12.07
C ASP A 25 -9.92 -15.63 12.60
N PRO A 26 -8.87 -15.61 13.44
CA PRO A 26 -8.31 -14.38 14.01
C PRO A 26 -7.62 -13.47 12.99
N SER A 27 -7.70 -13.81 11.70
CA SER A 27 -7.26 -13.02 10.55
C SER A 27 -8.45 -12.60 9.66
N ASP A 28 -9.68 -13.01 9.96
CA ASP A 28 -10.88 -12.60 9.22
C ASP A 28 -11.40 -11.25 9.74
N LEU A 29 -10.69 -10.19 9.34
CA LEU A 29 -11.00 -8.81 9.70
C LEU A 29 -12.45 -8.44 9.39
N ARG A 30 -12.94 -8.82 8.22
CA ARG A 30 -14.26 -8.45 7.74
C ARG A 30 -15.36 -9.08 8.60
N THR A 31 -15.26 -10.37 8.91
CA THR A 31 -16.26 -11.04 9.76
C THR A 31 -16.24 -10.48 11.18
N HIS A 32 -15.05 -10.20 11.74
CA HIS A 32 -14.95 -9.60 13.06
C HIS A 32 -15.57 -8.20 13.13
N VAL A 33 -15.31 -7.34 12.13
CA VAL A 33 -15.95 -6.02 12.02
C VAL A 33 -17.46 -6.14 11.82
N CYS A 34 -17.94 -7.04 10.95
CA CYS A 34 -19.37 -7.30 10.80
C CYS A 34 -20.04 -7.70 12.12
N LEU A 35 -19.43 -8.64 12.84
CA LEU A 35 -19.96 -9.10 14.11
C LEU A 35 -19.96 -7.96 15.14
N TYR A 36 -18.88 -7.18 15.20
CA TYR A 36 -18.78 -6.01 16.08
C TYR A 36 -19.88 -4.97 15.82
N LEU A 37 -20.16 -4.67 14.54
CA LEU A 37 -21.16 -3.67 14.13
C LEU A 37 -22.61 -4.20 14.15
N ALA A 38 -22.82 -5.51 14.22
CA ALA A 38 -24.15 -6.11 14.09
C ALA A 38 -25.12 -5.71 15.23
N HIS A 39 -24.62 -5.60 16.47
CA HIS A 39 -25.41 -5.25 17.65
C HIS A 39 -24.51 -4.86 18.82
N SER A 40 -24.98 -3.99 19.73
CA SER A 40 -24.22 -3.57 20.92
C SER A 40 -23.75 -4.73 21.79
N SER A 41 -24.58 -5.77 21.93
CA SER A 41 -24.21 -6.99 22.66
C SER A 41 -23.11 -7.81 21.97
N CYS A 42 -22.94 -7.68 20.66
CA CYS A 42 -21.82 -8.28 19.94
C CYS A 42 -20.55 -7.44 20.13
N SER A 43 -20.68 -6.10 20.07
CA SER A 43 -19.57 -5.18 20.37
C SER A 43 -18.99 -5.47 21.75
N ALA A 44 -19.85 -5.71 22.76
CA ALA A 44 -19.44 -6.06 24.12
C ALA A 44 -18.53 -7.31 24.20
N LEU A 45 -18.57 -8.23 23.23
CA LEU A 45 -17.68 -9.40 23.17
C LEU A 45 -16.21 -9.03 22.85
N TYR A 46 -15.99 -7.78 22.40
CA TYR A 46 -14.70 -7.19 22.06
C TYR A 46 -14.25 -6.09 23.06
N HIS A 47 -14.95 -5.92 24.18
CA HIS A 47 -14.66 -4.89 25.18
C HIS A 47 -14.07 -5.41 26.52
N ASP A 48 -13.81 -6.70 26.69
CA ASP A 48 -13.53 -7.28 28.01
C ASP A 48 -12.22 -8.09 28.11
N SER A 49 -11.44 -7.77 29.15
CA SER A 49 -10.12 -8.30 29.58
C SER A 49 -8.84 -7.72 28.95
N LEU A 50 -7.75 -7.72 29.75
CA LEU A 50 -6.37 -7.32 29.41
C LEU A 50 -5.83 -7.95 28.10
N GLY A 51 -6.36 -9.11 27.68
CA GLY A 51 -5.99 -9.77 26.44
C GLY A 51 -6.63 -9.17 25.18
N GLN A 52 -7.64 -8.30 25.33
CA GLN A 52 -8.33 -7.66 24.21
C GLN A 52 -7.71 -6.34 23.78
N LYS A 53 -6.83 -5.71 24.59
CA LYS A 53 -6.04 -4.49 24.26
C LYS A 53 -5.02 -4.65 23.11
N ARG A 54 -5.02 -5.81 22.46
CA ARG A 54 -4.19 -6.09 21.29
C ARG A 54 -4.99 -6.83 20.24
N PHE A 55 -6.31 -6.98 20.43
CA PHE A 55 -7.12 -7.81 19.54
C PHE A 55 -7.19 -7.16 18.16
N TRP A 56 -7.55 -5.88 18.11
CA TRP A 56 -7.67 -5.15 16.85
C TRP A 56 -6.30 -4.97 16.19
N ARG A 57 -5.27 -4.62 16.98
CA ARG A 57 -3.89 -4.58 16.49
C ARG A 57 -3.45 -5.93 15.89
N ARG A 58 -3.71 -7.05 16.58
CA ARG A 58 -3.40 -8.41 16.09
C ARG A 58 -4.15 -8.74 14.82
N LEU A 59 -5.43 -8.41 14.77
CA LEU A 59 -6.28 -8.66 13.63
C LEU A 59 -5.79 -7.87 12.40
N CYS A 60 -5.53 -6.57 12.54
CA CYS A 60 -4.93 -5.73 11.50
C CYS A 60 -3.55 -6.26 11.05
N TRP A 61 -2.68 -6.58 12.00
CA TRP A 61 -1.35 -7.13 11.73
C TRP A 61 -1.41 -8.43 10.93
N ASN A 62 -2.27 -9.37 11.32
CA ASN A 62 -2.47 -10.64 10.61
C ASN A 62 -3.07 -10.43 9.20
N CYS A 63 -3.73 -9.30 8.97
CA CYS A 63 -4.22 -8.86 7.66
C CYS A 63 -3.23 -7.96 6.92
N GLY A 64 -1.98 -7.86 7.38
CA GLY A 64 -0.95 -7.04 6.76
C GLY A 64 -1.24 -5.54 6.75
N ILE A 65 -2.02 -5.04 7.72
CA ILE A 65 -2.44 -3.64 7.83
C ILE A 65 -1.60 -2.95 8.90
N GLY A 66 -0.90 -1.88 8.51
CA GLY A 66 -0.09 -1.03 9.37
C GLY A 66 -0.73 0.32 9.72
N GLN A 67 0.04 1.11 10.47
CA GLN A 67 -0.25 2.50 10.81
C GLN A 67 0.24 3.45 9.72
N LEU A 68 -0.38 4.61 9.62
CA LEU A 68 0.05 5.73 8.78
C LEU A 68 0.93 6.71 9.59
N PRO A 69 1.69 7.62 8.94
CA PRO A 69 2.65 8.51 9.61
C PRO A 69 2.07 9.47 10.64
N ASP A 70 0.81 9.84 10.50
CA ASP A 70 0.07 10.77 11.38
C ASP A 70 -0.54 10.06 12.60
N GLU A 71 -0.30 8.77 12.76
CA GLU A 71 -0.77 7.94 13.86
C GLU A 71 0.42 7.62 14.80
N ASP A 72 0.49 8.31 15.94
CA ASP A 72 1.63 8.29 16.88
C ASP A 72 1.68 7.00 17.74
N ASP A 73 2.59 6.04 17.48
CA ASP A 73 2.61 4.72 18.15
C ASP A 73 2.80 4.76 19.69
N GLU A 74 3.35 5.85 20.24
CA GLU A 74 3.44 6.03 21.71
C GLU A 74 2.06 6.29 22.37
N PHE A 75 1.10 6.81 21.60
CA PHE A 75 -0.24 7.17 22.10
C PHE A 75 -1.37 6.36 21.49
N LEU A 76 -1.09 5.57 20.45
CA LEU A 76 -2.10 4.73 19.83
C LEU A 76 -2.58 3.66 20.80
N ASP A 77 -3.82 3.80 21.21
CA ASP A 77 -4.48 2.81 22.01
C ASP A 77 -5.14 1.74 21.11
N ASP A 78 -5.77 0.74 21.73
CA ASP A 78 -6.44 -0.30 20.96
C ASP A 78 -7.77 0.18 20.36
N ASP A 79 -8.32 1.31 20.83
CA ASP A 79 -9.48 1.96 20.24
C ASP A 79 -9.10 2.59 18.88
N ASP A 80 -7.86 3.03 18.70
CA ASP A 80 -7.34 3.49 17.41
C ASP A 80 -7.21 2.36 16.40
N TRP A 81 -6.64 1.21 16.79
CA TRP A 81 -6.57 0.03 15.91
C TRP A 81 -7.95 -0.51 15.54
N ARG A 82 -8.91 -0.44 16.46
CA ARG A 82 -10.32 -0.73 16.16
C ARG A 82 -10.84 0.24 15.10
N GLN A 83 -10.56 1.54 15.23
CA GLN A 83 -11.01 2.54 14.27
C GLN A 83 -10.40 2.29 12.88
N ILE A 84 -9.12 1.94 12.81
CA ILE A 84 -8.45 1.53 11.56
C ILE A 84 -9.16 0.33 10.94
N ALA A 85 -9.41 -0.72 11.71
CA ALA A 85 -10.14 -1.92 11.25
C ALA A 85 -11.52 -1.57 10.68
N LEU A 86 -12.28 -0.75 11.40
CA LEU A 86 -13.61 -0.29 10.98
C LEU A 86 -13.54 0.54 9.70
N GLU A 87 -12.58 1.47 9.59
CA GLU A 87 -12.40 2.31 8.41
C GLU A 87 -12.05 1.47 7.17
N CYS A 88 -11.06 0.58 7.27
CA CYS A 88 -10.65 -0.31 6.18
C CYS A 88 -11.82 -1.15 5.67
N VAL A 89 -12.60 -1.75 6.57
CA VAL A 89 -13.74 -2.59 6.17
C VAL A 89 -14.90 -1.75 5.64
N HIS A 90 -15.18 -0.58 6.23
CA HIS A 90 -16.28 0.28 5.78
C HIS A 90 -16.01 0.86 4.38
N ARG A 91 -14.80 1.39 4.14
CA ARG A 91 -14.45 2.03 2.86
C ARG A 91 -14.05 1.03 1.78
N CYS A 92 -13.39 -0.07 2.13
CA CYS A 92 -12.83 -1.00 1.15
C CYS A 92 -13.39 -2.43 1.24
N GLY A 93 -13.94 -2.86 2.37
CA GLY A 93 -14.24 -4.28 2.63
C GLY A 93 -15.39 -4.87 1.80
N PHE A 94 -16.36 -4.07 1.34
CA PHE A 94 -17.56 -4.57 0.65
C PHE A 94 -17.71 -4.09 -0.79
N ASN A 95 -17.53 -2.79 -1.04
CA ASN A 95 -17.89 -2.15 -2.31
C ASN A 95 -16.71 -1.42 -2.95
N CYS A 96 -15.47 -1.88 -2.70
CA CYS A 96 -14.32 -1.27 -3.34
C CYS A 96 -14.32 -1.59 -4.84
N THR A 97 -14.35 -0.55 -5.67
CA THR A 97 -14.27 -0.69 -7.13
C THR A 97 -12.85 -0.86 -7.62
N LEU A 98 -11.84 -0.59 -6.78
CA LEU A 98 -10.43 -0.80 -7.10
C LEU A 98 -10.12 -2.30 -7.08
N PRO A 99 -9.68 -2.88 -8.19
CA PRO A 99 -9.37 -4.30 -8.20
C PRO A 99 -8.09 -4.59 -7.44
N HIS A 100 -8.03 -5.77 -6.85
CA HIS A 100 -7.02 -6.11 -5.85
C HIS A 100 -7.09 -5.25 -4.59
N CYS A 101 -8.26 -4.66 -4.28
CA CYS A 101 -8.62 -4.13 -2.98
C CYS A 101 -9.75 -4.97 -2.35
N GLY A 102 -10.20 -4.61 -1.15
CA GLY A 102 -11.24 -5.32 -0.40
C GLY A 102 -10.83 -6.74 0.02
N GLU A 103 -11.74 -7.71 -0.12
CA GLU A 103 -11.51 -9.08 0.36
C GLU A 103 -10.31 -9.76 -0.32
N SER A 104 -10.14 -9.55 -1.63
CA SER A 104 -9.01 -10.14 -2.36
C SER A 104 -7.66 -9.63 -1.84
N LEU A 105 -7.59 -8.37 -1.42
CA LEU A 105 -6.39 -7.80 -0.81
C LEU A 105 -6.16 -8.32 0.60
N LEU A 106 -7.22 -8.39 1.41
CA LEU A 106 -7.14 -8.99 2.75
C LEU A 106 -6.65 -10.42 2.69
N GLU A 107 -7.14 -11.22 1.73
CA GLU A 107 -6.68 -12.59 1.53
C GLU A 107 -5.21 -12.65 1.11
N TYR A 108 -4.80 -11.82 0.14
CA TYR A 108 -3.41 -11.70 -0.26
C TYR A 108 -2.50 -11.39 0.95
N ASN A 109 -2.85 -10.35 1.72
CA ASN A 109 -2.06 -9.94 2.87
C ASN A 109 -1.99 -11.04 3.95
N ARG A 110 -3.13 -11.69 4.26
CA ARG A 110 -3.16 -12.83 5.19
C ARG A 110 -2.22 -13.95 4.76
N MET A 111 -2.23 -14.31 3.48
CA MET A 111 -1.33 -15.33 2.95
C MET A 111 0.13 -14.92 3.16
N ARG A 112 0.50 -13.67 2.84
CA ARG A 112 1.87 -13.17 3.07
C ARG A 112 2.29 -13.18 4.53
N MET A 113 1.39 -12.78 5.43
CA MET A 113 1.65 -12.82 6.87
C MET A 113 1.80 -14.25 7.41
N ARG A 114 1.03 -15.22 6.87
CA ARG A 114 1.18 -16.65 7.23
C ARG A 114 2.49 -17.24 6.69
N GLU A 115 2.84 -16.94 5.44
CA GLU A 115 4.08 -17.41 4.80
C GLU A 115 5.33 -16.91 5.54
N ASN A 116 5.32 -15.66 6.01
CA ASN A 116 6.46 -15.01 6.66
C ASN A 116 6.39 -14.97 8.19
N GLY A 117 5.32 -15.50 8.79
CA GLY A 117 5.06 -15.37 10.25
C GLY A 117 6.12 -16.00 11.16
N ARG A 118 6.97 -16.90 10.63
CA ARG A 118 8.12 -17.47 11.38
C ARG A 118 9.31 -16.51 11.52
N PHE A 119 9.39 -15.48 10.67
CA PHE A 119 10.51 -14.53 10.63
C PHE A 119 10.24 -13.24 11.39
N VAL A 120 8.97 -13.01 11.76
CA VAL A 120 8.51 -11.71 12.25
C VAL A 120 7.84 -11.89 13.60
N GLY A 121 8.25 -11.07 14.58
CA GLY A 121 7.58 -10.99 15.86
C GLY A 121 6.18 -10.37 15.73
N LEU A 122 5.30 -10.68 16.68
CA LEU A 122 3.98 -10.03 16.70
C LEU A 122 4.16 -8.53 16.95
N PHE A 123 3.74 -7.70 15.99
CA PHE A 123 3.89 -6.23 16.00
C PHE A 123 5.34 -5.73 15.92
N THR A 124 6.27 -6.60 15.59
CA THR A 124 7.69 -6.25 15.50
C THR A 124 8.11 -6.43 14.05
N PRO A 125 8.10 -5.36 13.23
CA PRO A 125 8.59 -5.44 11.87
C PRO A 125 10.05 -5.89 11.86
N LEU A 126 10.43 -6.58 10.80
CA LEU A 126 11.80 -7.05 10.63
C LEU A 126 12.68 -5.88 10.17
N ARG A 127 13.76 -5.62 10.90
CA ARG A 127 14.82 -4.73 10.42
C ARG A 127 15.84 -5.56 9.63
N VAL A 128 16.12 -5.16 8.40
CA VAL A 128 16.96 -5.92 7.45
C VAL A 128 18.25 -5.16 7.17
N TYR A 129 19.36 -5.88 7.11
CA TYR A 129 20.70 -5.34 6.80
C TYR A 129 21.37 -6.21 5.71
N GLU A 130 22.50 -5.77 5.17
CA GLU A 130 23.25 -6.49 4.12
C GLU A 130 23.63 -7.92 4.56
N ASP A 131 23.99 -8.09 5.83
CA ASP A 131 24.41 -9.36 6.40
C ASP A 131 23.26 -10.26 6.85
N TYR A 132 22.01 -9.89 6.56
CA TYR A 132 20.82 -10.65 6.95
C TYR A 132 20.79 -12.02 6.23
N ARG A 133 21.44 -13.00 6.86
CA ARG A 133 21.42 -14.41 6.48
C ARG A 133 20.24 -15.05 7.18
N ALA A 134 19.11 -15.12 6.50
CA ALA A 134 17.99 -15.93 6.96
C ALA A 134 18.42 -17.41 6.93
N ASP A 135 18.78 -17.94 8.10
CA ASP A 135 19.08 -19.35 8.28
C ASP A 135 17.89 -20.19 7.77
N ASP A 136 18.18 -21.14 6.88
CA ASP A 136 17.35 -22.29 6.50
C ASP A 136 15.96 -22.04 5.88
N GLY A 137 15.69 -20.81 5.43
CA GLY A 137 14.54 -20.45 4.61
C GLY A 137 14.40 -18.95 4.56
N LYS A 138 14.55 -18.33 3.39
CA LYS A 138 14.64 -16.88 3.29
C LYS A 138 13.27 -16.22 3.48
N ALA A 139 13.20 -15.22 4.36
CA ALA A 139 12.08 -14.27 4.38
C ALA A 139 11.92 -13.67 2.99
N ARG A 140 10.67 -13.46 2.57
CA ARG A 140 10.38 -12.92 1.26
C ARG A 140 10.14 -11.42 1.35
N PHE A 141 10.84 -10.66 0.53
CA PHE A 141 10.72 -9.20 0.47
C PHE A 141 10.07 -8.73 -0.83
N ASP A 142 9.26 -9.58 -1.48
CA ASP A 142 8.53 -9.18 -2.69
C ASP A 142 7.71 -7.91 -2.41
N ILE A 143 7.76 -6.95 -3.35
CA ILE A 143 7.04 -5.69 -3.22
C ILE A 143 5.54 -5.92 -3.33
N HIS A 144 4.78 -5.12 -2.57
CA HIS A 144 3.34 -5.18 -2.57
C HIS A 144 2.77 -4.77 -3.96
N PRO A 145 1.92 -5.58 -4.61
CA PRO A 145 1.47 -5.34 -5.97
C PRO A 145 0.75 -4.01 -6.22
N ALA A 146 0.14 -3.43 -5.17
CA ALA A 146 -0.47 -2.09 -5.28
C ALA A 146 0.53 -1.01 -5.72
N LEU A 147 1.82 -1.18 -5.44
CA LEU A 147 2.87 -0.24 -5.84
C LEU A 147 3.19 -0.34 -7.34
N TYR A 148 2.90 -1.45 -8.02
CA TYR A 148 3.09 -1.58 -9.48
C TYR A 148 2.04 -0.81 -10.27
N HIS A 149 0.93 -0.49 -9.62
CA HIS A 149 -0.24 0.11 -10.25
C HIS A 149 -0.53 1.46 -9.61
N VAL A 150 0.49 2.29 -9.44
CA VAL A 150 0.34 3.67 -8.97
C VAL A 150 0.75 4.67 -10.04
N ASP A 151 0.06 5.80 -10.05
CA ASP A 151 0.40 7.02 -10.77
C ASP A 151 0.24 8.23 -9.82
N PHE A 152 0.77 9.37 -10.26
CA PHE A 152 0.65 10.65 -9.58
C PHE A 152 -0.04 11.66 -10.50
N CYS A 153 -0.67 12.69 -9.94
CA CYS A 153 -1.30 13.72 -10.77
C CYS A 153 -0.24 14.49 -11.54
N ALA A 154 -0.61 14.98 -12.72
CA ALA A 154 0.31 15.75 -13.55
C ALA A 154 0.59 17.12 -12.90
N THR A 155 1.76 17.68 -13.17
CA THR A 155 2.19 19.02 -12.69
C THR A 155 1.13 20.10 -13.00
N LYS A 156 0.52 20.03 -14.19
CA LYS A 156 -0.51 20.99 -14.65
C LYS A 156 -1.85 20.88 -13.89
N GLU A 157 -2.08 19.75 -13.21
CA GLU A 157 -3.30 19.49 -12.44
C GLU A 157 -3.17 19.89 -10.97
N SER A 158 -1.99 20.34 -10.55
CA SER A 158 -1.73 20.91 -9.23
C SER A 158 -1.66 22.45 -9.31
N PRO A 159 -2.78 23.17 -9.48
CA PRO A 159 -2.78 24.64 -9.54
C PRO A 159 -2.55 25.21 -8.14
N GLY A 160 -1.30 25.32 -7.71
CA GLY A 160 -0.94 25.93 -6.43
C GLY A 160 0.55 25.92 -6.15
N PHE A 161 1.00 26.82 -5.25
CA PHE A 161 2.37 26.83 -4.73
C PHE A 161 2.66 25.70 -3.74
N PHE A 162 1.65 24.90 -3.39
CA PHE A 162 1.78 23.82 -2.42
C PHE A 162 1.53 22.48 -3.11
N PRO A 163 2.44 21.51 -2.95
CA PRO A 163 2.22 20.15 -3.46
C PRO A 163 0.98 19.56 -2.77
N HIS A 164 0.17 18.83 -3.55
CA HIS A 164 -0.95 18.11 -2.98
C HIS A 164 -0.44 17.06 -1.97
N PRO A 165 -1.16 16.80 -0.87
CA PRO A 165 -0.87 15.64 -0.03
C PRO A 165 -0.91 14.37 -0.88
N VAL A 166 -0.03 13.41 -0.58
CA VAL A 166 0.07 12.13 -1.31
C VAL A 166 -1.28 11.41 -1.41
N GLU A 167 -2.13 11.54 -0.38
CA GLU A 167 -3.53 11.06 -0.29
C GLU A 167 -4.40 11.45 -1.49
N HIS A 168 -4.11 12.61 -2.08
CA HIS A 168 -4.87 13.28 -3.14
C HIS A 168 -4.08 13.42 -4.45
N ASP A 169 -2.79 13.07 -4.44
CA ASP A 169 -1.94 13.10 -5.61
C ASP A 169 -1.77 11.69 -6.19
N ALA A 170 -1.37 10.74 -5.33
CA ALA A 170 -1.19 9.35 -5.71
C ALA A 170 -2.54 8.67 -5.91
N HIS A 171 -2.64 7.90 -6.99
CA HIS A 171 -3.84 7.14 -7.31
C HIS A 171 -3.48 5.81 -7.96
N PHE A 172 -4.31 4.81 -7.68
CA PHE A 172 -4.11 3.49 -8.25
C PHE A 172 -4.58 3.45 -9.70
N ARG A 173 -3.70 3.00 -10.59
CA ARG A 173 -4.05 2.65 -11.96
C ARG A 173 -4.88 1.39 -11.95
N TRP A 174 -6.00 1.46 -12.65
CA TRP A 174 -6.75 0.27 -12.98
C TRP A 174 -7.14 0.28 -14.44
N HIS A 175 -6.83 -0.83 -15.12
CA HIS A 175 -7.31 -1.09 -16.47
C HIS A 175 -8.39 -2.17 -16.40
N PRO A 176 -9.67 -1.82 -16.57
CA PRO A 176 -10.71 -2.84 -16.68
C PRO A 176 -10.52 -3.60 -18.00
N ASN A 177 -9.90 -4.79 -17.94
CA ASN A 177 -9.95 -5.91 -18.92
C ASN A 177 -9.85 -5.63 -20.45
N PRO A 178 -9.06 -6.45 -21.15
CA PRO A 178 -7.60 -6.28 -21.19
C PRO A 178 -7.27 -4.87 -21.70
N PRO A 179 -6.19 -4.27 -21.19
CA PRO A 179 -5.77 -2.97 -21.67
C PRO A 179 -5.49 -3.01 -23.18
N THR A 180 -6.02 -2.06 -23.93
CA THR A 180 -5.43 -1.65 -25.20
C THR A 180 -3.94 -1.34 -24.96
N LYS A 181 -3.09 -1.43 -26.00
CA LYS A 181 -1.66 -1.10 -25.85
C LYS A 181 -1.42 0.30 -25.26
N ALA A 182 -2.37 1.22 -25.44
CA ALA A 182 -2.33 2.55 -24.84
C ALA A 182 -2.71 2.54 -23.35
N GLU A 183 -3.74 1.77 -22.96
CA GLU A 183 -4.11 1.57 -21.55
C GLU A 183 -3.00 0.90 -20.76
N ALA A 184 -2.39 -0.17 -21.28
CA ALA A 184 -1.35 -0.92 -20.58
C ALA A 184 -0.11 -0.07 -20.23
N ARG A 185 0.03 1.07 -20.89
CA ARG A 185 1.16 2.01 -20.79
C ARG A 185 0.82 3.26 -19.97
N GLY A 186 -0.37 3.33 -19.35
CA GLY A 186 -0.81 4.50 -18.58
C GLY A 186 -1.12 5.75 -19.41
N LEU A 187 -1.24 5.64 -20.75
CA LEU A 187 -1.45 6.78 -21.65
C LEU A 187 -2.90 7.29 -21.70
N ILE A 188 -3.82 6.70 -20.94
CA ILE A 188 -5.19 7.21 -20.83
C ILE A 188 -5.25 8.20 -19.67
N ASN A 189 -5.47 9.47 -20.00
CA ASN A 189 -5.99 10.46 -19.07
C ASN A 189 -7.32 9.97 -18.49
N VAL A 190 -7.26 9.22 -17.39
CA VAL A 190 -8.45 8.90 -16.61
C VAL A 190 -8.99 10.23 -16.08
N ASP A 191 -10.29 10.47 -16.29
CA ASP A 191 -11.01 11.60 -15.72
C ASP A 191 -10.61 11.75 -14.24
N PRO A 192 -10.03 12.89 -13.83
CA PRO A 192 -9.56 13.09 -12.46
C PRO A 192 -10.60 12.71 -11.40
N LYS A 193 -11.89 12.91 -11.70
CA LYS A 193 -13.01 12.58 -10.80
C LYS A 193 -13.24 11.08 -10.60
N LYS A 194 -12.65 10.23 -11.44
CA LYS A 194 -12.81 8.77 -11.43
C LYS A 194 -11.54 8.05 -10.98
N ARG A 195 -10.49 8.77 -10.60
CA ARG A 195 -9.23 8.18 -10.13
C ARG A 195 -9.42 7.56 -8.75
N ALA A 196 -8.79 6.41 -8.54
CA ALA A 196 -8.79 5.68 -7.29
C ALA A 196 -7.69 6.23 -6.37
N TYR A 197 -7.93 7.41 -5.79
CA TYR A 197 -6.94 8.09 -4.94
C TYR A 197 -6.59 7.29 -3.69
N VAL A 198 -5.32 7.29 -3.30
CA VAL A 198 -4.81 6.48 -2.18
C VAL A 198 -5.59 6.74 -0.88
N GLY A 199 -5.92 8.00 -0.57
CA GLY A 199 -6.68 8.34 0.64
C GLY A 199 -8.14 7.82 0.67
N GLN A 200 -8.67 7.40 -0.48
CA GLN A 200 -9.99 6.75 -0.58
C GLN A 200 -9.92 5.23 -0.37
N HIS A 201 -8.70 4.68 -0.36
CA HIS A 201 -8.43 3.25 -0.28
C HIS A 201 -7.52 2.91 0.92
N PRO A 202 -7.98 3.16 2.17
CA PRO A 202 -7.16 2.96 3.38
C PRO A 202 -6.63 1.54 3.52
N LEU A 203 -7.36 0.53 3.03
CA LEU A 203 -6.87 -0.85 3.06
C LEU A 203 -5.60 -1.03 2.22
N ALA A 204 -5.55 -0.43 1.02
CA ALA A 204 -4.37 -0.51 0.16
C ALA A 204 -3.24 0.39 0.66
N ALA A 205 -3.57 1.61 1.12
CA ALA A 205 -2.59 2.54 1.67
C ALA A 205 -1.84 1.94 2.89
N ARG A 206 -2.58 1.28 3.79
CA ARG A 206 -2.05 0.69 5.02
C ARG A 206 -1.45 -0.70 4.85
N SER A 207 -1.61 -1.35 3.69
CA SER A 207 -0.95 -2.63 3.43
C SER A 207 0.56 -2.50 3.64
N PHE A 208 1.21 -3.51 4.21
CA PHE A 208 2.67 -3.55 4.25
C PHE A 208 3.27 -3.49 2.84
N ALA A 209 4.33 -2.71 2.67
CA ALA A 209 4.96 -2.48 1.37
C ALA A 209 5.68 -3.71 0.81
N THR A 210 6.01 -4.67 1.67
CA THR A 210 6.74 -5.90 1.36
C THR A 210 6.01 -7.12 1.93
N ALA A 211 6.21 -8.29 1.32
CA ALA A 211 5.58 -9.54 1.76
C ALA A 211 5.93 -9.92 3.22
N THR A 212 7.14 -9.63 3.66
CA THR A 212 7.54 -9.61 5.08
C THR A 212 7.47 -8.16 5.55
N PRO A 213 6.73 -7.80 6.61
CA PRO A 213 6.76 -6.45 7.14
C PRO A 213 8.16 -6.07 7.60
N VAL A 214 8.74 -5.06 6.96
CA VAL A 214 10.04 -4.50 7.34
C VAL A 214 9.88 -3.10 7.89
N SER A 215 10.82 -2.67 8.71
CA SER A 215 10.86 -1.30 9.25
C SER A 215 11.73 -0.35 8.42
N ASN A 216 12.56 -0.90 7.54
CA ASN A 216 13.48 -0.14 6.72
C ASN A 216 13.51 -0.60 5.26
N VAL A 217 13.62 0.35 4.33
CA VAL A 217 13.64 0.14 2.88
C VAL A 217 14.51 1.22 2.23
N ALA A 218 15.38 0.83 1.31
CA ALA A 218 16.16 1.75 0.48
C ALA A 218 15.50 1.91 -0.89
N LEU A 219 14.99 3.10 -1.22
CA LEU A 219 14.37 3.37 -2.52
C LEU A 219 15.36 4.03 -3.47
N PHE A 220 15.67 3.37 -4.59
CA PHE A 220 16.51 3.95 -5.63
C PHE A 220 15.72 4.94 -6.48
N LYS A 221 16.30 6.06 -6.86
CA LYS A 221 15.62 7.00 -7.77
C LYS A 221 15.38 6.37 -9.14
N PHE A 222 14.17 6.53 -9.64
CA PHE A 222 13.76 6.10 -10.99
C PHE A 222 14.30 7.04 -12.09
N VAL A 223 14.62 8.30 -11.76
CA VAL A 223 15.29 9.26 -12.66
C VAL A 223 16.24 10.15 -11.86
N GLY A 224 17.38 10.48 -12.47
CA GLY A 224 18.36 11.42 -11.91
C GLY A 224 19.59 10.74 -11.32
N SER A 225 20.56 11.54 -10.87
CA SER A 225 21.80 11.00 -10.29
C SER A 225 21.58 10.43 -8.88
N GLY A 226 21.32 9.13 -8.81
CA GLY A 226 21.87 8.17 -7.83
C GLY A 226 21.69 8.43 -6.34
N THR A 227 20.76 9.29 -5.93
CA THR A 227 20.42 9.42 -4.51
C THR A 227 19.45 8.32 -4.12
N ILE A 228 19.72 7.67 -3.00
CA ILE A 228 18.84 6.67 -2.39
C ILE A 228 17.97 7.42 -1.37
N THR A 229 16.68 7.11 -1.36
CA THR A 229 15.75 7.61 -0.34
C THR A 229 15.51 6.50 0.65
N ASP A 230 16.10 6.65 1.84
CA ASP A 230 15.96 5.67 2.92
C ASP A 230 14.69 5.92 3.71
N ILE A 231 13.92 4.85 3.88
CA ILE A 231 12.80 4.79 4.82
C ILE A 231 13.31 3.98 6.01
N ASP A 232 13.35 4.57 7.19
CA ASP A 232 13.68 3.89 8.46
C ASP A 232 12.68 4.35 9.53
N LEU A 233 11.83 3.41 9.94
CA LEU A 233 10.71 3.64 10.85
C LEU A 233 10.82 2.71 12.06
N ASP A 234 10.09 3.04 13.13
CA ASP A 234 9.87 2.15 14.28
C ASP A 234 8.73 1.15 14.05
N ARG A 235 7.89 1.42 13.05
CA ARG A 235 6.77 0.58 12.59
C ARG A 235 7.03 -0.07 11.23
N ALA A 236 6.13 -0.98 10.83
CA ALA A 236 6.20 -1.59 9.52
C ALA A 236 5.96 -0.55 8.41
N VAL A 237 6.79 -0.58 7.37
CA VAL A 237 6.66 0.24 6.17
C VAL A 237 5.40 -0.19 5.42
N THR A 238 4.54 0.78 5.15
CA THR A 238 3.30 0.62 4.40
C THR A 238 3.47 1.09 2.95
N VAL A 239 2.52 0.71 2.09
CA VAL A 239 2.40 1.24 0.73
C VAL A 239 2.40 2.77 0.75
N PHE A 240 1.68 3.39 1.69
CA PHE A 240 1.63 4.83 1.85
C PHE A 240 2.99 5.47 2.10
N ASP A 241 3.85 4.84 2.91
CA ASP A 241 5.18 5.36 3.22
C ASP A 241 6.07 5.38 1.97
N VAL A 242 6.03 4.31 1.18
CA VAL A 242 6.77 4.23 -0.09
C VAL A 242 6.27 5.30 -1.07
N LEU A 243 4.94 5.45 -1.20
CA LEU A 243 4.37 6.49 -2.06
C LEU A 243 4.71 7.89 -1.58
N SER A 244 4.73 8.12 -0.27
CA SER A 244 5.14 9.40 0.33
C SER A 244 6.61 9.72 0.06
N ALA A 245 7.48 8.70 0.12
CA ALA A 245 8.89 8.85 -0.20
C ALA A 245 9.11 9.19 -1.67
N ILE A 246 8.44 8.47 -2.59
CA ILE A 246 8.44 8.80 -4.03
C ILE A 246 7.92 10.22 -4.24
N HIS A 247 6.80 10.57 -3.61
CA HIS A 247 6.13 11.86 -3.76
C HIS A 247 7.03 13.05 -3.42
N LYS A 248 7.91 12.93 -2.41
CA LYS A 248 8.86 13.98 -2.02
C LYS A 248 9.86 14.32 -3.14
N ASP A 249 10.20 13.36 -3.98
CA ASP A 249 11.19 13.52 -5.05
C ASP A 249 10.56 13.91 -6.40
N LEU A 250 9.24 13.74 -6.58
CA LEU A 250 8.55 13.94 -7.86
C LEU A 250 8.76 15.31 -8.48
N ASP A 251 8.72 16.35 -7.66
CA ASP A 251 8.79 17.74 -8.10
C ASP A 251 10.23 18.29 -8.13
N THR A 252 11.23 17.42 -7.99
CA THR A 252 12.63 17.81 -8.12
C THR A 252 12.96 18.08 -9.59
N ASP A 253 13.55 19.26 -9.85
CA ASP A 253 14.02 19.64 -11.18
C ASP A 253 15.07 18.65 -11.71
N LEU A 254 14.86 18.19 -12.94
CA LEU A 254 15.78 17.34 -13.67
C LEU A 254 16.83 18.18 -14.38
N SER A 255 18.10 17.80 -14.25
CA SER A 255 19.15 18.40 -15.07
C SER A 255 19.09 17.87 -16.51
N VAL A 256 19.72 18.61 -17.43
CA VAL A 256 19.94 18.15 -18.81
C VAL A 256 20.63 16.77 -18.84
N ARG A 257 21.50 16.48 -17.87
CA ARG A 257 22.16 15.17 -17.77
C ARG A 257 21.17 14.06 -17.40
N ASP A 258 20.20 14.34 -16.55
CA ASP A 258 19.20 13.38 -16.09
C ASP A 258 18.24 13.03 -17.22
N VAL A 259 17.71 14.04 -17.91
CA VAL A 259 16.86 13.85 -19.10
C VAL A 259 17.64 13.09 -20.18
N ARG A 260 18.89 13.47 -20.47
CA ARG A 260 19.74 12.76 -21.44
C ARG A 260 19.95 11.28 -21.07
N SER A 261 20.19 11.01 -19.78
CA SER A 261 20.36 9.63 -19.29
C SER A 261 19.08 8.83 -19.46
N HIS A 262 17.92 9.41 -19.09
CA HIS A 262 16.62 8.76 -19.21
C HIS A 262 16.22 8.46 -20.67
N LEU A 263 16.46 9.39 -21.60
CA LEU A 263 16.16 9.18 -23.02
C LEU A 263 17.02 8.10 -23.68
N GLY A 264 18.09 7.64 -23.05
CA GLY A 264 18.84 6.49 -23.53
C GLY A 264 19.94 6.80 -24.51
N PHE A 265 20.77 7.80 -24.24
CA PHE A 265 22.14 7.75 -24.77
C PHE A 265 23.01 6.66 -24.07
N GLY A 266 22.38 5.58 -23.53
CA GLY A 266 22.91 4.47 -22.71
C GLY A 266 21.97 3.23 -22.69
N PHE A 267 22.19 2.26 -21.79
CA PHE A 267 21.64 0.87 -21.86
C PHE A 267 20.11 0.66 -21.66
N SER A 268 19.37 1.65 -21.17
CA SER A 268 17.93 1.55 -20.84
C SER A 268 17.14 2.74 -21.39
N GLY A 269 17.10 2.88 -22.72
CA GLY A 269 16.56 4.07 -23.35
C GLY A 269 15.04 4.14 -23.44
N HIS A 270 14.45 5.22 -22.91
CA HIS A 270 13.02 5.51 -22.96
C HIS A 270 12.62 6.44 -24.13
N LEU A 271 13.45 6.53 -25.18
CA LEU A 271 13.16 7.32 -26.39
C LEU A 271 11.80 6.95 -27.02
N GLN A 272 11.39 5.68 -26.87
CA GLN A 272 10.10 5.22 -27.36
C GLN A 272 8.91 5.83 -26.61
N CYS A 273 9.02 6.18 -25.32
CA CYS A 273 7.95 6.88 -24.62
C CYS A 273 7.75 8.29 -25.23
N VAL A 274 8.84 9.03 -25.42
CA VAL A 274 8.82 10.38 -26.02
C VAL A 274 8.26 10.37 -27.44
N ALA A 275 8.66 9.38 -28.25
CA ALA A 275 8.16 9.24 -29.62
C ALA A 275 6.63 9.02 -29.67
N GLN A 276 6.03 8.42 -28.64
CA GLN A 276 4.57 8.20 -28.57
C GLN A 276 3.81 9.51 -28.35
N GLU A 277 4.39 10.45 -27.61
CA GLU A 277 3.87 11.83 -27.47
C GLU A 277 4.14 12.70 -28.70
N LYS A 278 4.80 12.15 -29.73
CA LYS A 278 5.23 12.85 -30.94
C LYS A 278 6.18 14.01 -30.66
N TRP A 279 6.95 13.90 -29.59
CA TRP A 279 8.00 14.86 -29.25
C TRP A 279 9.29 14.48 -29.97
N GLY A 280 9.98 15.48 -30.51
CA GLY A 280 11.40 15.41 -30.83
C GLY A 280 12.25 15.52 -29.56
N VAL A 281 13.56 15.46 -29.75
CA VAL A 281 14.52 15.52 -28.63
C VAL A 281 14.45 16.88 -27.92
N GLU A 282 14.34 17.98 -28.66
CA GLU A 282 14.24 19.33 -28.10
C GLU A 282 12.97 19.47 -27.24
N GLU A 283 11.81 19.05 -27.76
CA GLU A 283 10.57 19.09 -26.97
C GLU A 283 10.64 18.18 -25.73
N ALA A 284 11.37 17.06 -25.78
CA ALA A 284 11.56 16.21 -24.61
C ALA A 284 12.31 16.93 -23.48
N PHE A 285 13.35 17.70 -23.80
CA PHE A 285 14.06 18.53 -22.80
C PHE A 285 13.18 19.64 -22.24
N ASP A 286 12.32 20.24 -23.06
CA ASP A 286 11.42 21.30 -22.61
C ASP A 286 10.27 20.77 -21.73
N ASN A 287 9.81 19.54 -21.97
CA ASN A 287 8.65 18.95 -21.27
C ASN A 287 9.00 18.06 -20.09
N LEU A 288 10.20 17.46 -20.03
CA LEU A 288 10.64 16.60 -18.92
C LEU A 288 11.42 17.42 -17.89
N GLN A 289 10.72 18.28 -17.17
CA GLN A 289 11.32 19.19 -16.20
C GLN A 289 11.52 18.56 -14.83
N SER A 290 10.68 17.58 -14.48
CA SER A 290 10.66 16.94 -13.17
C SER A 290 10.53 15.42 -13.27
N ALA A 291 10.80 14.73 -12.16
CA ALA A 291 10.61 13.29 -12.06
C ALA A 291 9.12 12.90 -12.24
N ARG A 292 8.20 13.79 -11.84
CA ARG A 292 6.75 13.70 -12.11
C ARG A 292 6.44 13.64 -13.60
N ASP A 293 7.07 14.51 -14.39
CA ASP A 293 6.86 14.55 -15.84
C ASP A 293 7.34 13.25 -16.49
N VAL A 294 8.42 12.66 -15.97
CA VAL A 294 8.90 11.36 -16.43
C VAL A 294 7.95 10.23 -16.07
N LEU A 295 7.48 10.12 -14.82
CA LEU A 295 6.55 9.03 -14.44
C LEU A 295 5.20 9.13 -15.16
N ARG A 296 4.77 10.35 -15.50
CA ARG A 296 3.60 10.54 -16.35
C ARG A 296 3.81 9.94 -17.74
N LEU A 297 5.03 10.03 -18.27
CA LEU A 297 5.36 9.58 -19.62
C LEU A 297 5.71 8.08 -19.66
N CYS A 298 6.50 7.61 -18.71
CA CYS A 298 6.90 6.23 -18.52
C CYS A 298 6.53 5.81 -17.08
N PRO A 299 5.30 5.34 -16.86
CA PRO A 299 4.85 4.91 -15.53
C PRO A 299 5.66 3.72 -15.01
N ILE A 300 5.59 3.50 -13.69
CA ILE A 300 6.24 2.38 -13.03
C ILE A 300 5.59 1.08 -13.54
N LYS A 301 6.40 0.20 -14.12
CA LYS A 301 5.98 -1.13 -14.60
C LYS A 301 6.06 -2.15 -13.48
N GLU A 302 7.17 -2.14 -12.76
CA GLU A 302 7.46 -3.10 -11.71
C GLU A 302 8.38 -2.47 -10.68
N MET A 303 8.30 -2.95 -9.43
CA MET A 303 9.28 -2.67 -8.40
C MET A 303 9.83 -3.99 -7.88
N THR A 304 11.16 -4.12 -7.82
CA THR A 304 11.82 -5.35 -7.41
C THR A 304 12.82 -5.07 -6.30
N VAL A 305 12.94 -6.04 -5.38
CA VAL A 305 14.07 -6.06 -4.45
C VAL A 305 15.21 -6.81 -5.12
N GLU A 306 16.31 -6.12 -5.44
CA GLU A 306 17.48 -6.77 -6.08
C GLU A 306 18.53 -7.20 -5.05
N GLU A 307 18.75 -6.39 -4.02
CA GLU A 307 19.75 -6.65 -2.99
C GLU A 307 19.27 -6.20 -1.60
N LEU A 308 20.01 -6.62 -0.57
CA LEU A 308 19.84 -6.14 0.80
C LEU A 308 21.03 -5.23 1.10
N THR A 309 20.78 -4.05 1.64
CA THR A 309 21.79 -3.08 2.03
C THR A 309 21.73 -2.84 3.54
N ASP A 310 22.66 -2.05 4.07
CA ASP A 310 22.61 -1.59 5.46
C ASP A 310 21.33 -0.78 5.78
N ASP A 311 20.69 -0.21 4.75
CA ASP A 311 19.49 0.60 4.88
C ASP A 311 18.19 -0.20 4.61
N GLY A 312 18.29 -1.48 4.26
CA GLY A 312 17.16 -2.40 4.10
C GLY A 312 17.11 -3.07 2.73
N PRO A 313 15.96 -3.67 2.35
CA PRO A 313 15.77 -4.18 1.00
C PRO A 313 15.85 -3.02 -0.01
N ALA A 314 16.77 -3.12 -0.97
CA ALA A 314 16.95 -2.15 -2.02
C ALA A 314 15.92 -2.33 -3.13
N VAL A 315 15.04 -1.34 -3.29
CA VAL A 315 13.95 -1.36 -4.26
C VAL A 315 14.35 -0.61 -5.52
N PHE A 316 14.30 -1.32 -6.63
CA PHE A 316 14.54 -0.82 -7.98
C PHE A 316 13.23 -0.70 -8.74
N PHE A 317 13.20 0.24 -9.69
CA PHE A 317 12.02 0.59 -10.46
C PHE A 317 12.27 0.26 -11.93
N GLU A 318 11.40 -0.55 -12.52
CA GLU A 318 11.32 -0.69 -13.97
C GLU A 318 10.23 0.26 -14.48
N LEU A 319 10.53 1.10 -15.48
CA LEU A 319 9.55 1.98 -16.13
C LEU A 319 9.14 1.40 -17.50
N TYR A 320 7.94 1.74 -17.98
CA TYR A 320 7.45 1.35 -19.31
C TYR A 320 8.18 2.02 -20.49
#